data_AF-A0A0A6YWB5-F1
#
_entry.id   AF-A0A0A6YWB5-F1
#
_cell.length_a   1.000
_cell.length_b   1.000
_cell.length_c   1.000
_cell.angle_alpha   90.00
_cell.angle_beta   90.00
_cell.angle_gamma   90.00
#
_symmetry.space_group_name_H-M   'P 1'
#
loop_
_entity.id
_entity.type
_entity.pdbx_description
1 polymer ?
#
loop_
_entity_poly.entity_id
_entity_poly.type
_entity_poly.pdbx_seq_one_letter_code
_entity_poly.pdbx_strand_id
1 'polypeptide(L)'
;MSEVTKELLELVWGTKSSPGLSDTIFCRWTQELLGIHEQAAVGFLTLMEALRYCKVGSYLKSPKFPIWIVGSETHLTVFFAKDMAL
;
A
#
# COMPACT_ATOMS: atom_id res chain seq x y z
N MET A 1 -15.22 -10.16 1.11
CA MET A 1 -14.55 -9.31 2.12
C MET A 1 -13.13 -9.78 2.45
N SER A 2 -12.82 -11.09 2.42
CA SER A 2 -11.50 -11.65 2.79
C SER A 2 -10.44 -11.72 1.67
N GLU A 3 -10.83 -11.85 0.40
CA GLU A 3 -9.86 -11.95 -0.71
C GLU A 3 -9.23 -10.59 -1.04
N VAL A 4 -10.06 -9.55 -1.15
CA VAL A 4 -9.63 -8.17 -1.44
C VAL A 4 -8.72 -7.61 -0.34
N THR A 5 -8.97 -7.98 0.92
CA THR A 5 -8.11 -7.59 2.03
C THR A 5 -6.77 -8.32 1.99
N LYS A 6 -6.71 -9.58 1.55
CA LYS A 6 -5.45 -10.30 1.34
C LYS A 6 -4.63 -9.70 0.21
N GLU A 7 -5.24 -9.39 -0.94
CA GLU A 7 -4.54 -8.72 -2.04
C GLU A 7 -4.03 -7.34 -1.63
N LEU A 8 -4.82 -6.57 -0.87
CA LEU A 8 -4.38 -5.29 -0.31
C LEU A 8 -3.28 -5.45 0.75
N LEU A 9 -3.35 -6.47 1.59
CA LEU A 9 -2.32 -6.80 2.57
C LEU A 9 -1.01 -7.19 1.87
N GLU A 10 -1.08 -8.00 0.82
CA GLU A 10 0.08 -8.38 0.00
C GLU A 10 0.64 -7.18 -0.76
N LEU A 11 -0.21 -6.27 -1.24
CA LEU A 11 0.22 -5.03 -1.91
C LEU A 11 0.85 -4.02 -0.94
N VAL A 12 0.40 -3.96 0.31
CA VAL A 12 0.91 -3.03 1.33
C VAL A 12 2.12 -3.59 2.09
N TRP A 13 2.21 -4.90 2.30
CA TRP A 13 3.28 -5.55 3.08
C TRP A 13 4.23 -6.46 2.28
N GLY A 14 3.97 -6.69 0.99
CA GLY A 14 4.78 -7.55 0.13
C GLY A 14 4.58 -9.05 0.41
N THR A 15 4.85 -9.89 -0.60
CA THR A 15 4.84 -11.35 -0.44
C THR A 15 6.19 -11.82 0.13
N LYS A 16 6.15 -12.73 1.12
CA LYS A 16 7.36 -13.31 1.70
C LYS A 16 8.02 -14.25 0.69
N SER A 17 9.05 -13.77 -0.01
CA SER A 17 9.97 -14.63 -0.75
C SER A 17 11.33 -14.70 -0.06
N SER A 18 11.63 -15.91 0.42
CA SER A 18 12.96 -16.51 0.62
C SER A 18 13.63 -16.43 2.01
N PRO A 19 14.23 -17.57 2.48
CA PRO A 19 14.94 -17.68 3.74
C PRO A 19 16.42 -17.32 3.54
N GLY A 20 16.81 -16.11 3.90
CA GLY A 20 18.20 -15.67 3.97
C GLY A 20 18.52 -15.25 5.40
N LEU A 21 19.20 -16.13 6.14
CA LEU A 21 19.70 -15.89 7.49
C LEU A 21 20.62 -14.64 7.50
N SER A 22 20.25 -13.59 8.23
CA SER A 22 21.13 -12.91 9.21
C SER A 22 20.46 -11.74 9.94
N ASP A 23 19.37 -11.15 9.42
CA ASP A 23 18.78 -9.93 10.02
C ASP A 23 17.43 -10.16 10.73
N THR A 24 16.94 -11.40 10.74
CA THR A 24 15.57 -11.76 11.17
C THR A 24 15.40 -12.08 12.66
N ILE A 25 16.46 -12.16 13.46
CA ILE A 25 16.33 -12.54 14.88
C ILE A 25 15.80 -11.37 15.73
N PHE A 26 16.17 -10.14 15.39
CA PHE A 26 15.72 -8.95 16.13
C PHE A 26 14.31 -8.49 15.69
N CYS A 27 14.00 -8.50 14.39
CA CYS A 27 12.68 -8.13 13.84
C CYS A 27 11.52 -9.08 14.23
N ARG A 28 11.82 -10.24 14.85
CA ARG A 28 10.81 -11.23 15.24
C ARG A 28 9.97 -10.80 16.46
N TRP A 29 10.47 -9.87 17.27
CA TRP A 29 9.80 -9.43 18.52
C TRP A 29 9.19 -8.03 18.43
N THR A 30 9.67 -7.20 17.50
CA THR A 30 9.06 -5.93 17.13
C THR A 30 8.64 -6.03 15.66
N GLN A 31 7.34 -6.21 15.41
CA GLN A 31 6.82 -6.18 14.03
C GLN A 31 6.89 -4.73 13.53
N GLU A 32 8.05 -4.33 13.05
CA GLU A 32 8.23 -3.04 12.39
C GLU A 32 7.53 -3.10 11.03
N LEU A 33 6.53 -2.25 10.84
CA LEU A 33 5.88 -2.09 9.54
C LEU A 33 6.86 -1.31 8.66
N LEU A 34 7.64 -2.02 7.85
CA LEU A 34 8.66 -1.43 6.98
C LEU A 34 8.08 -0.58 5.84
N GLY A 35 6.76 -0.64 5.64
CA GLY A 35 6.06 0.05 4.58
C GLY A 35 6.37 -0.52 3.21
N ILE A 36 5.99 0.23 2.18
CA ILE A 36 6.24 -0.15 0.79
C ILE A 36 7.62 0.35 0.39
N HIS A 37 8.39 -0.50 -0.28
CA HIS A 37 9.78 -0.20 -0.67
C HIS A 37 9.94 0.22 -2.13
N GLU A 38 8.90 0.05 -2.95
CA GLU A 38 8.94 0.40 -4.37
C GLU A 38 7.66 1.10 -4.83
N GLN A 39 7.75 1.84 -5.93
CA GLN A 39 6.61 2.54 -6.51
C GLN A 39 5.53 1.53 -6.97
N ALA A 40 4.33 1.65 -6.42
CA ALA A 40 3.23 0.73 -6.70
C ALA A 40 2.73 0.90 -8.14
N ALA A 41 2.24 -0.18 -8.76
CA ALA A 41 1.65 -0.09 -10.09
C ALA A 41 0.35 0.73 -10.08
N VAL A 42 -0.49 0.51 -9.07
CA VAL A 42 -1.75 1.22 -8.81
C VAL A 42 -1.62 1.94 -7.48
N GLY A 43 -2.08 3.19 -7.44
CA GLY A 43 -2.02 4.02 -6.26
C GLY A 43 -3.15 3.72 -5.29
N PHE A 44 -2.99 4.16 -4.05
CA PHE A 44 -4.04 4.08 -3.04
C PHE A 44 -4.16 5.40 -2.29
N LEU A 45 -5.39 5.87 -2.13
CA LEU A 45 -5.75 7.04 -1.36
C LEU A 45 -6.89 6.66 -0.41
N THR A 46 -6.98 7.27 0.77
CA THR A 46 -8.04 6.97 1.72
C THR A 46 -8.57 8.20 2.42
N LEU A 47 -9.87 8.22 2.70
CA LEU A 47 -10.51 9.21 3.53
C LEU A 47 -9.86 9.30 4.92
N MET A 48 -9.33 8.19 5.45
CA MET A 48 -8.64 8.16 6.74
C MET A 48 -7.40 9.06 6.77
N GLU A 49 -6.74 9.25 5.62
CA GLU A 49 -5.61 10.18 5.52
C GLU A 49 -6.09 11.63 5.53
N ALA A 50 -7.18 11.94 4.83
CA ALA A 50 -7.78 13.27 4.86
C ALA A 50 -8.26 13.65 6.28
N LEU A 51 -8.77 12.66 7.02
CA LEU A 51 -9.15 12.77 8.43
C LEU A 51 -7.96 12.70 9.41
N ARG A 52 -6.72 12.55 8.90
CA ARG A 52 -5.46 12.50 9.68
C ARG A 52 -5.34 11.31 10.65
N TYR A 53 -6.12 10.25 10.44
CA TYR A 53 -5.99 9.00 11.22
C TYR A 53 -4.79 8.16 10.80
N CYS A 54 -4.37 8.26 9.54
CA CYS A 54 -3.18 7.62 9.03
C CYS A 54 -2.46 8.51 8.00
N LYS A 55 -1.25 8.11 7.62
CA LYS A 55 -0.51 8.72 6.52
C LYS A 55 -0.24 7.66 5.47
N VAL A 56 -0.62 7.94 4.23
CA VAL A 56 -0.32 7.08 3.09
C VAL A 56 1.11 7.39 2.62
N GLY A 57 1.86 6.33 2.31
CA GLY A 57 3.22 6.45 1.78
C GLY A 57 3.26 7.10 0.40
N SER A 58 4.36 7.81 0.09
CA SER A 58 4.56 8.47 -1.21
C SER A 58 4.48 7.49 -2.38
N TYR A 59 4.97 6.27 -2.23
CA TYR A 59 4.94 5.24 -3.28
C TYR A 59 3.53 4.73 -3.64
N LEU A 60 2.54 4.95 -2.77
CA LEU A 60 1.13 4.69 -3.07
C LEU A 60 0.42 5.91 -3.66
N LYS A 61 0.87 7.12 -3.33
CA LYS A 61 0.29 8.36 -3.88
C LYS A 61 0.75 8.63 -5.30
N SER A 62 2.00 8.27 -5.59
CA SER A 62 2.63 8.42 -6.89
C SER A 62 2.84 7.04 -7.53
N PRO A 63 1.80 6.38 -8.05
CA PRO A 63 1.93 5.08 -8.71
C PRO A 63 2.62 5.17 -10.07
N LYS A 64 3.00 4.01 -10.64
CA LYS A 64 3.59 3.87 -11.98
C LYS A 64 2.58 4.12 -13.10
N PHE A 65 1.31 3.78 -12.88
CA PHE A 65 0.22 4.06 -13.83
C PHE A 65 -0.74 5.08 -13.21
N PRO A 66 -1.38 5.95 -14.01
CA PRO A 66 -2.32 6.97 -13.52
C PRO A 66 -3.67 6.35 -13.11
N ILE A 67 -3.63 5.39 -12.19
CA ILE A 67 -4.76 4.64 -11.64
C ILE A 67 -4.59 4.63 -10.13
N TRP A 68 -5.66 5.00 -9.42
CA TRP A 68 -5.73 5.04 -7.97
C TRP A 68 -6.99 4.34 -7.49
N ILE A 69 -6.88 3.64 -6.38
CA ILE A 69 -8.01 3.18 -5.59
C ILE A 69 -8.21 4.17 -4.46
N VAL A 70 -9.40 4.76 -4.38
CA VAL A 70 -9.80 5.67 -3.32
C VAL A 70 -10.72 4.93 -2.36
N GLY A 71 -10.26 4.73 -1.13
CA GLY A 71 -11.03 4.11 -0.05
C GLY A 71 -11.79 5.12 0.81
N SER A 72 -13.10 4.94 0.93
CA SER A 72 -13.94 5.55 1.96
C SER A 72 -14.14 4.56 3.12
N GLU A 73 -14.99 4.89 4.08
CA GLU A 73 -15.31 3.98 5.19
C GLU A 73 -15.97 2.68 4.72
N THR A 74 -16.79 2.73 3.67
CA THR A 74 -17.62 1.59 3.23
C THR A 74 -17.45 1.22 1.76
N HIS A 75 -16.87 2.09 0.93
CA HIS A 75 -16.76 1.91 -0.51
C HIS A 75 -15.32 2.11 -1.01
N LEU A 76 -14.94 1.35 -2.02
CA LEU A 76 -13.73 1.57 -2.82
C LEU A 76 -14.15 2.12 -4.19
N THR A 77 -13.49 3.18 -4.64
CA THR A 77 -13.72 3.80 -5.94
C THR A 77 -12.43 3.80 -6.74
N VAL A 78 -12.48 3.42 -8.02
CA VAL A 78 -11.33 3.52 -8.92
C VAL A 78 -11.33 4.90 -9.57
N PHE A 79 -10.23 5.63 -9.43
CA PHE A 79 -9.96 6.88 -10.10
C PHE A 79 -8.83 6.68 -11.10
N PHE A 80 -8.98 7.13 -12.33
CA PHE A 80 -7.95 6.99 -13.35
C PHE A 80 -7.89 8.22 -14.25
N ALA A 81 -6.71 8.48 -14.79
CA ALA A 81 -6.48 9.53 -15.78
C ALA A 81 -5.79 8.95 -17.01
N LYS A 82 -5.92 9.64 -18.15
CA LYS A 82 -5.26 9.23 -19.40
C LYS A 82 -3.75 9.44 -19.33
N ASP A 83 -3.33 10.53 -18.69
CA ASP A 83 -1.94 10.93 -18.54
C ASP A 83 -1.61 11.19 -17.06
N MET A 84 -0.37 10.89 -16.68
CA MET A 84 0.18 11.23 -15.37
C MET A 84 0.65 12.68 -15.42
N ALA A 85 -0.28 13.63 -15.43
CA ALA A 85 0.07 15.05 -15.50
C ALA A 85 0.71 15.51 -14.17
N LEU A 86 1.93 16.06 -14.29
CA LEU A 86 2.72 16.77 -13.26
C LEU A 86 2.07 18.09 -12.85
#